data_AF-A0A1G6JMQ9-F1
#
_entry.id   AF-A0A1G6JMQ9-F1
#
_cell.length_a   1.000
_cell.length_b   1.000
_cell.length_c   1.000
_cell.angle_alpha   90.00
_cell.angle_beta   90.00
_cell.angle_gamma   90.00
#
_symmetry.space_group_name_H-M   'P 1'
#
loop_
_entity.id
_entity.type
_entity.pdbx_description
1 polymer ?
#
loop_
_entity_poly.entity_id
_entity_poly.type
_entity_poly.pdbx_seq_one_letter_code
_entity_poly.pdbx_strand_id
1 'polypeptide(L)'
;MTKVLGILKYALSREKEGNEFYKTNKLKVKNSQLKEIFENLAEMEYDHIQYISDLIDATEDGNKKLNEIIFEEDKSFFESRKKNEIVEEEIEDMTSDLSIIRMAYLIEEDFKNFYDNAADNVEDKDAKDILKKLSKWEKNHRDTLYDLYRDMMKDYWDEMGFEPLF
;
A
#
# COMPACT_ATOMS: atom_id res chain seq x y z
N MET A 1 -8.72 7.41 -24.81
CA MET A 1 -7.44 8.09 -24.51
C MET A 1 -7.54 9.06 -23.32
N THR A 2 -8.36 10.11 -23.36
CA THR A 2 -8.47 11.09 -22.25
C THR A 2 -8.90 10.51 -20.89
N LYS A 3 -9.81 9.53 -20.87
CA LYS A 3 -10.28 8.90 -19.63
C LYS A 3 -9.18 8.07 -18.93
N VAL A 4 -8.46 7.24 -19.69
CA VAL A 4 -7.37 6.40 -19.16
C VAL A 4 -6.22 7.27 -18.63
N LEU A 5 -5.83 8.29 -19.40
CA LEU A 5 -4.82 9.25 -18.96
C LEU A 5 -5.20 9.96 -17.65
N GLY A 6 -6.48 10.36 -17.51
CA GLY A 6 -6.97 10.96 -16.27
C GLY A 6 -6.90 10.01 -15.07
N ILE A 7 -7.24 8.74 -15.27
CA ILE A 7 -7.14 7.70 -14.23
C ILE A 7 -5.68 7.49 -13.83
N LEU A 8 -4.76 7.37 -14.79
CA LEU A 8 -3.33 7.17 -14.51
C LEU A 8 -2.70 8.39 -13.81
N LYS A 9 -3.10 9.60 -14.17
CA LYS A 9 -2.62 10.82 -13.47
C LYS A 9 -3.11 10.89 -12.03
N TYR A 10 -4.34 10.45 -11.77
CA TYR A 10 -4.85 10.34 -10.40
C TYR A 10 -4.10 9.24 -9.63
N ALA A 11 -3.93 8.06 -10.22
CA ALA A 11 -3.14 6.95 -9.68
C ALA A 11 -1.73 7.41 -9.25
N LEU A 12 -1.02 8.12 -10.14
CA LEU A 12 0.29 8.68 -9.85
C LEU A 12 0.30 9.63 -8.63
N SER A 13 -0.77 10.39 -8.41
CA SER A 13 -0.90 11.23 -7.22
C SER A 13 -1.05 10.39 -5.95
N ARG A 14 -1.83 9.30 -6.03
CA ARG A 14 -2.06 8.40 -4.90
C ARG A 14 -0.79 7.66 -4.49
N GLU A 15 -0.02 7.12 -5.44
CA GLU A 15 1.25 6.45 -5.09
C GLU A 15 2.26 7.43 -4.50
N LYS A 16 2.29 8.69 -4.96
CA LYS A 16 3.11 9.74 -4.35
C LYS A 16 2.68 10.04 -2.91
N GLU A 17 1.38 10.10 -2.66
CA GLU A 17 0.84 10.29 -1.31
C GLU A 17 1.15 9.10 -0.40
N GLY A 18 1.01 7.86 -0.90
CA GLY A 18 1.39 6.63 -0.20
C GLY A 18 2.88 6.59 0.13
N ASN A 19 3.74 6.83 -0.86
CA ASN A 19 5.19 6.90 -0.70
C ASN A 19 5.60 7.91 0.40
N GLU A 20 5.07 9.13 0.34
CA GLU A 20 5.38 10.16 1.33
C GLU A 20 4.79 9.84 2.71
N PHE A 21 3.61 9.22 2.78
CA PHE A 21 3.04 8.73 4.03
C PHE A 21 3.98 7.73 4.69
N TYR A 22 4.46 6.72 3.96
CA TYR A 22 5.36 5.71 4.49
C TYR A 22 6.73 6.29 4.90
N LYS A 23 7.35 7.11 4.05
CA LYS A 23 8.61 7.79 4.37
C LYS A 23 8.53 8.69 5.60
N THR A 24 7.41 9.38 5.77
CA THR A 24 7.22 10.28 6.91
C THR A 24 6.94 9.50 8.19
N ASN A 25 6.07 8.49 8.13
CA ASN A 25 5.65 7.78 9.33
C ASN A 25 6.66 6.73 9.78
N LYS A 26 7.55 6.20 8.92
CA LYS A 26 8.66 5.33 9.37
C LYS A 26 9.60 6.00 10.37
N LEU A 27 9.63 7.34 10.39
CA LEU A 27 10.41 8.14 11.34
C LEU A 27 9.67 8.38 12.67
N LYS A 28 8.37 8.13 12.71
CA LYS A 28 7.49 8.38 13.88
C LYS A 28 7.19 7.11 14.65
N VAL A 29 7.00 6.00 13.94
CA VAL A 29 6.68 4.70 14.54
C VAL A 29 7.82 4.20 15.41
N LYS A 30 7.47 3.51 16.48
CA LYS A 30 8.37 3.03 17.52
C LYS A 30 8.66 1.55 17.34
N ASN A 31 7.64 0.81 16.91
CA ASN A 31 7.72 -0.59 16.60
C ASN A 31 8.67 -0.84 15.41
N SER A 32 9.71 -1.63 15.66
CA SER A 32 10.76 -1.91 14.68
C SER A 32 10.24 -2.68 13.45
N GLN A 33 9.30 -3.60 13.65
CA GLN A 33 8.67 -4.33 12.55
C GLN A 33 7.81 -3.39 11.69
N LEU A 34 7.03 -2.50 12.29
CA LEU A 34 6.25 -1.50 11.56
C LEU A 34 7.16 -0.55 10.77
N LYS A 35 8.29 -0.15 11.36
CA LYS A 35 9.29 0.68 10.68
C LYS A 35 9.86 0.00 9.43
N GLU A 36 10.23 -1.27 9.53
CA GLU A 36 10.74 -2.06 8.41
C GLU A 36 9.68 -2.21 7.31
N ILE A 37 8.43 -2.47 7.67
CA ILE A 37 7.33 -2.56 6.70
C ILE A 37 7.13 -1.23 5.98
N PHE A 38 7.15 -0.11 6.69
CA PHE A 38 7.00 1.20 6.05
C PHE A 38 8.19 1.58 5.17
N GLU A 39 9.39 1.11 5.49
CA GLU A 39 10.55 1.28 4.61
C GLU A 39 10.36 0.51 3.29
N ASN A 40 9.98 -0.76 3.37
CA ASN A 40 9.74 -1.59 2.18
C ASN A 40 8.55 -1.08 1.35
N LEU A 41 7.44 -0.69 1.99
CA LEU A 41 6.29 -0.10 1.30
C LEU A 41 6.66 1.21 0.61
N ALA A 42 7.47 2.08 1.24
CA ALA A 42 7.95 3.27 0.56
C ALA A 42 8.76 2.94 -0.70
N GLU A 43 9.60 1.90 -0.67
CA GLU A 43 10.36 1.46 -1.86
C GLU A 43 9.43 0.91 -2.95
N MET A 44 8.46 0.06 -2.60
CA MET A 44 7.45 -0.45 -3.54
C MET A 44 6.62 0.67 -4.17
N GLU A 45 6.14 1.63 -3.38
CA GLU A 45 5.39 2.78 -3.91
C GLU A 45 6.24 3.65 -4.84
N TYR A 46 7.55 3.73 -4.61
CA TYR A 46 8.44 4.45 -5.53
C TYR A 46 8.52 3.76 -6.91
N ASP A 47 8.60 2.43 -6.92
CA ASP A 47 8.58 1.65 -8.16
C ASP A 47 7.21 1.77 -8.87
N HIS A 48 6.11 1.83 -8.11
CA HIS A 48 4.76 2.07 -8.64
C HIS A 48 4.66 3.44 -9.31
N ILE A 49 5.21 4.48 -8.69
CA ILE A 49 5.29 5.84 -9.26
C ILE A 49 6.02 5.81 -10.60
N GLN A 50 7.15 5.10 -10.70
CA GLN A 50 7.90 5.03 -11.94
C GLN A 50 7.12 4.26 -13.02
N TYR A 51 6.54 3.11 -12.67
CA TYR A 51 5.73 2.31 -13.58
C TYR A 51 4.53 3.09 -14.13
N ILE A 52 3.79 3.80 -13.29
CA ILE A 52 2.64 4.60 -13.70
C ILE A 52 3.08 5.80 -14.54
N SER A 53 4.24 6.40 -14.25
CA SER A 53 4.79 7.48 -15.08
C SER A 53 5.09 7.00 -16.50
N ASP A 54 5.69 5.82 -16.64
CA ASP A 54 5.95 5.22 -17.96
C ASP A 54 4.65 4.91 -18.72
N LEU A 55 3.59 4.46 -18.02
CA LEU A 55 2.27 4.23 -18.60
C LEU A 55 1.61 5.54 -19.08
N ILE A 56 1.79 6.64 -18.34
CA ILE A 56 1.32 7.97 -18.75
C ILE A 56 2.03 8.40 -20.03
N ASP A 57 3.36 8.29 -20.07
CA ASP A 57 4.16 8.68 -21.23
C ASP A 57 3.75 7.88 -22.48
N ALA A 58 3.54 6.56 -22.34
CA ALA A 58 3.06 5.72 -23.44
C ALA A 58 1.64 6.13 -23.90
N THR A 59 0.76 6.49 -22.97
CA THR A 59 -0.59 6.99 -23.29
C THR A 59 -0.56 8.32 -24.03
N GLU A 60 0.40 9.19 -23.71
CA GLU A 60 0.55 10.53 -24.33
C GLU A 60 1.25 10.47 -25.70
N ASP A 61 2.26 9.62 -25.87
CA ASP A 61 2.96 9.39 -27.16
C ASP A 61 2.04 8.69 -28.20
N GLY A 62 1.20 7.76 -27.75
CA GLY A 62 0.24 7.05 -28.62
C GLY A 62 0.86 6.02 -29.56
N ASN A 63 2.19 5.94 -29.64
CA ASN A 63 2.94 4.95 -30.43
C ASN A 63 3.32 3.69 -29.63
N LYS A 64 3.34 3.76 -28.30
CA LYS A 64 3.63 2.65 -27.40
C LYS A 64 2.34 2.06 -26.85
N LYS A 65 2.25 0.72 -26.83
CA LYS A 65 1.10 0.05 -26.22
C LYS A 65 1.33 -0.13 -24.73
N LEU A 66 0.27 0.01 -23.94
CA LEU A 66 0.33 -0.13 -22.48
C LEU A 66 0.83 -1.51 -22.04
N ASN A 67 0.46 -2.56 -22.78
CA ASN A 67 0.85 -3.93 -22.49
C ASN A 67 2.33 -4.25 -22.76
N GLU A 68 3.09 -3.33 -23.37
CA GLU A 68 4.53 -3.47 -23.56
C GLU A 68 5.33 -3.02 -22.32
N ILE A 69 4.68 -2.31 -21.37
CA ILE A 69 5.30 -1.86 -20.12
C ILE A 69 5.05 -2.92 -19.06
N ILE A 70 6.10 -3.68 -18.75
CA ILE A 70 6.06 -4.81 -17.82
C ILE A 70 6.78 -4.40 -16.54
N PHE A 71 6.12 -4.64 -15.41
CA PHE A 71 6.69 -4.52 -14.07
C PHE A 71 6.09 -5.61 -13.20
N GLU A 72 6.88 -6.29 -12.40
CA GLU A 72 6.40 -7.26 -11.41
C GLU A 72 6.87 -6.78 -10.05
N GLU A 73 5.92 -6.50 -9.16
CA GLU A 73 6.19 -6.16 -7.77
C GLU A 73 6.87 -7.34 -7.06
N ASP A 74 7.94 -7.05 -6.31
CA ASP A 74 8.62 -8.02 -5.47
C ASP A 74 7.81 -8.27 -4.19
N LYS A 75 7.32 -9.50 -4.02
CA LYS A 75 6.52 -9.93 -2.86
C LYS A 75 7.33 -10.66 -1.80
N SER A 76 8.63 -10.86 -2.03
CA SER A 76 9.49 -11.66 -1.16
C SER A 76 9.55 -11.12 0.27
N PHE A 77 9.45 -9.81 0.44
CA PHE A 77 9.37 -9.15 1.75
C PHE A 77 8.16 -9.65 2.55
N PHE A 78 6.97 -9.68 1.95
CA PHE A 78 5.74 -10.11 2.63
C PHE A 78 5.73 -11.61 2.93
N GLU A 79 6.32 -12.43 2.06
CA GLU A 79 6.39 -13.88 2.25
C GLU A 79 7.42 -14.30 3.31
N SER A 80 8.49 -13.53 3.47
CA SER A 80 9.60 -13.85 4.38
C SER A 80 9.41 -13.32 5.80
N ARG A 81 8.33 -12.55 6.06
CA ARG A 81 8.04 -11.94 7.35
C ARG A 81 7.99 -13.00 8.46
N LYS A 82 9.00 -12.99 9.33
CA LYS A 82 8.97 -13.70 10.61
C LYS A 82 8.29 -12.81 11.65
N LYS A 83 7.40 -13.37 12.46
CA LYS A 83 6.93 -12.71 13.68
C LYS A 83 8.15 -12.60 14.61
N ASN A 84 8.64 -11.37 14.82
CA ASN A 84 9.66 -11.12 15.83
C ASN A 84 8.99 -11.07 17.21
N GLU A 85 9.72 -11.48 18.25
CA GLU A 85 9.25 -11.37 19.64
C GLU A 85 9.11 -9.90 20.05
N ILE A 86 8.09 -9.65 20.86
CA ILE A 86 7.70 -8.33 21.36
C ILE A 86 8.88 -7.75 22.15
N VAL A 87 9.26 -6.52 21.83
CA VAL A 87 10.07 -5.67 22.72
C VAL A 87 9.10 -4.98 23.65
N GLU A 88 9.39 -4.91 24.95
CA GLU A 88 8.59 -4.09 25.88
C GLU A 88 8.51 -2.65 25.34
N GLU A 89 7.32 -2.25 24.88
CA GLU A 89 7.02 -0.91 24.38
C GLU A 89 6.13 -0.18 25.39
N GLU A 90 6.30 1.14 25.53
CA GLU A 90 5.43 1.94 26.40
C GLU A 90 4.02 2.02 25.80
N ILE A 91 2.98 1.98 26.65
CA ILE A 91 1.57 2.03 26.21
C ILE A 91 1.28 3.24 25.30
N GLU A 92 1.88 4.40 25.57
CA GLU A 92 1.72 5.61 24.74
C GLU A 92 2.23 5.37 23.30
N ASP A 93 3.41 4.76 23.19
CA ASP A 93 4.02 4.41 21.90
C ASP A 93 3.14 3.39 21.13
N MET A 94 2.61 2.36 21.81
CA MET A 94 1.69 1.39 21.20
C MET A 94 0.43 2.07 20.64
N THR A 95 -0.19 3.00 21.39
CA THR A 95 -1.39 3.70 20.93
C THR A 95 -1.15 4.59 19.70
N SER A 96 0.01 5.24 19.65
CA SER A 96 0.45 6.04 18.50
C SER A 96 0.64 5.15 17.27
N ASP A 97 1.38 4.06 17.42
CA ASP A 97 1.68 3.13 16.33
C ASP A 97 0.43 2.42 15.79
N LEU A 98 -0.48 2.02 16.69
CA LEU A 98 -1.80 1.50 16.32
C LEU A 98 -2.63 2.48 15.49
N SER A 99 -2.58 3.77 15.83
CA SER A 99 -3.27 4.81 15.06
C SER A 99 -2.66 4.98 13.67
N ILE A 100 -1.33 4.94 13.59
CA ILE A 100 -0.58 5.08 12.34
C ILE A 100 -0.82 3.90 11.40
N ILE A 101 -0.69 2.66 11.87
CA ILE A 101 -0.93 1.49 11.03
C ILE A 101 -2.42 1.37 10.64
N ARG A 102 -3.34 1.83 11.50
CA ARG A 102 -4.75 1.91 11.15
C ARG A 102 -5.00 2.85 9.98
N MET A 103 -4.35 4.01 9.96
CA MET A 103 -4.41 4.90 8.81
C MET A 103 -3.79 4.24 7.57
N ALA A 104 -2.67 3.56 7.70
CA ALA A 104 -1.98 2.90 6.60
C ALA A 104 -2.89 1.89 5.88
N TYR A 105 -3.46 0.90 6.59
CA TYR A 105 -4.31 -0.09 5.91
C TYR A 105 -5.60 0.52 5.32
N LEU A 106 -6.10 1.63 5.88
CA LEU A 106 -7.27 2.33 5.32
C LEU A 106 -6.94 3.10 4.03
N ILE A 107 -5.72 3.64 3.92
CA ILE A 107 -5.21 4.26 2.69
C ILE A 107 -5.11 3.21 1.59
N GLU A 108 -4.49 2.07 1.87
CA GLU A 108 -4.38 0.95 0.92
C GLU A 108 -5.74 0.41 0.49
N GLU A 109 -6.71 0.30 1.42
CA GLU A 109 -8.07 -0.09 1.08
C GLU A 109 -8.76 0.90 0.14
N ASP A 110 -8.53 2.20 0.33
CA ASP A 110 -9.04 3.25 -0.56
C ASP A 110 -8.41 3.15 -1.96
N PHE A 111 -7.11 2.91 -2.06
CA PHE A 111 -6.40 2.80 -3.34
C PHE A 111 -6.82 1.53 -4.09
N LYS A 112 -6.87 0.40 -3.38
CA LYS A 112 -7.42 -0.86 -3.89
C LYS A 112 -8.82 -0.68 -4.48
N ASN A 113 -9.70 0.02 -3.75
CA ASN A 113 -11.07 0.26 -4.19
C ASN A 113 -11.15 1.25 -5.34
N PHE A 114 -10.30 2.28 -5.36
CA PHE A 114 -10.16 3.17 -6.50
C PHE A 114 -9.81 2.39 -7.77
N TYR A 115 -8.77 1.54 -7.72
CA TYR A 115 -8.32 0.78 -8.88
C TYR A 115 -9.36 -0.24 -9.37
N ASP A 116 -10.02 -0.97 -8.47
CA ASP A 116 -11.12 -1.87 -8.83
C ASP A 116 -12.25 -1.12 -9.55
N ASN A 117 -12.70 0.00 -8.97
CA ASN A 117 -13.76 0.81 -9.56
C ASN A 117 -13.33 1.39 -10.91
N ALA A 118 -12.09 1.85 -11.03
CA ALA A 118 -11.55 2.36 -12.29
C ALA A 118 -11.51 1.26 -13.37
N ALA A 119 -11.07 0.05 -13.02
CA ALA A 119 -11.01 -1.10 -13.93
C ALA A 119 -12.39 -1.51 -14.47
N ASP A 120 -13.44 -1.36 -13.67
CA ASP A 120 -14.82 -1.64 -14.09
C ASP A 120 -15.40 -0.56 -15.01
N ASN A 121 -14.83 0.64 -14.98
CA ASN A 121 -15.32 1.79 -15.73
C ASN A 121 -14.50 2.12 -16.99
N VAL A 122 -13.51 1.30 -17.35
CA VAL A 122 -12.74 1.44 -18.60
C VAL A 122 -13.13 0.35 -19.61
N GLU A 123 -13.27 0.76 -20.88
CA GLU A 123 -13.56 -0.15 -22.00
C GLU A 123 -12.27 -0.76 -22.58
N ASP A 124 -11.16 -0.03 -22.49
CA ASP A 124 -9.87 -0.47 -22.98
C ASP A 124 -9.36 -1.66 -22.15
N LYS A 125 -9.11 -2.77 -22.83
CA LYS A 125 -8.73 -4.04 -22.17
C LYS A 125 -7.36 -3.95 -21.51
N ASP A 126 -6.39 -3.31 -22.16
CA ASP A 126 -5.03 -3.21 -21.62
C ASP A 126 -5.03 -2.32 -20.37
N ALA A 127 -5.75 -1.19 -20.41
CA ALA A 127 -5.96 -0.34 -19.24
C ALA A 127 -6.69 -1.08 -18.11
N LYS A 128 -7.70 -1.89 -18.43
CA LYS A 128 -8.42 -2.70 -17.44
C LYS A 128 -7.50 -3.70 -16.74
N ASP A 129 -6.66 -4.39 -17.49
CA ASP A 129 -5.74 -5.40 -16.95
C ASP A 129 -4.66 -4.75 -16.06
N ILE A 130 -4.18 -3.56 -16.44
CA ILE A 130 -3.27 -2.77 -15.61
C ILE A 130 -3.93 -2.32 -14.31
N LEU A 131 -5.14 -1.77 -14.35
CA LEU A 131 -5.83 -1.30 -13.15
C LEU A 131 -6.13 -2.45 -12.18
N LYS A 132 -6.49 -3.63 -12.70
CA LYS A 132 -6.65 -4.84 -11.87
C LYS A 132 -5.34 -5.30 -11.23
N LYS A 133 -4.23 -5.12 -11.93
CA LYS A 133 -2.90 -5.44 -11.43
C LYS A 133 -2.52 -4.49 -10.28
N LEU A 134 -2.72 -3.19 -10.44
CA LEU A 134 -2.53 -2.19 -9.38
C LEU A 134 -3.41 -2.50 -8.17
N SER A 135 -4.72 -2.73 -8.37
CA SER A 135 -5.63 -3.14 -7.28
C SER A 135 -5.13 -4.36 -6.48
N LYS A 136 -4.51 -5.33 -7.17
CA LYS A 136 -3.95 -6.53 -6.52
C LYS A 136 -2.72 -6.21 -5.64
N TRP A 137 -1.91 -5.24 -6.02
CA TRP A 137 -0.78 -4.75 -5.21
C TRP A 137 -1.28 -4.09 -3.94
N GLU A 138 -2.13 -3.07 -4.07
CA GLU A 138 -2.77 -2.39 -2.94
C GLU A 138 -3.50 -3.36 -1.99
N LYS A 139 -4.18 -4.38 -2.55
CA LYS A 139 -4.83 -5.42 -1.73
C LYS A 139 -3.81 -6.18 -0.87
N ASN A 140 -2.66 -6.53 -1.44
CA ASN A 140 -1.62 -7.25 -0.71
C ASN A 140 -1.00 -6.39 0.40
N HIS A 141 -0.75 -5.11 0.12
CA HIS A 141 -0.31 -4.14 1.12
C HIS A 141 -1.33 -4.03 2.25
N ARG A 142 -2.61 -3.83 1.90
CA ARG A 142 -3.73 -3.74 2.85
C ARG A 142 -3.84 -4.96 3.75
N ASP A 143 -3.82 -6.16 3.15
CA ASP A 143 -3.92 -7.42 3.91
C ASP A 143 -2.75 -7.55 4.90
N THR A 144 -1.53 -7.24 4.47
CA THR A 144 -0.34 -7.29 5.34
C THR A 144 -0.44 -6.32 6.51
N LEU A 145 -0.79 -5.05 6.25
CA LEU A 145 -0.91 -4.02 7.27
C LEU A 145 -2.07 -4.33 8.23
N TYR A 146 -3.18 -4.85 7.71
CA TYR A 146 -4.31 -5.25 8.55
C TYR A 146 -3.96 -6.43 9.46
N ASP A 147 -3.22 -7.42 8.97
CA ASP A 147 -2.76 -8.53 9.79
C ASP A 147 -1.81 -8.09 10.90
N LEU A 148 -0.86 -7.20 10.59
CA LEU A 148 -0.01 -6.60 11.63
C LEU A 148 -0.83 -5.74 12.61
N TYR A 149 -1.80 -4.96 12.13
CA TYR A 149 -2.66 -4.17 13.02
C TYR A 149 -3.42 -5.07 14.00
N ARG A 150 -3.95 -6.20 13.54
CA ARG A 150 -4.64 -7.16 14.41
C ARG A 150 -3.71 -7.76 15.46
N ASP A 151 -2.49 -8.12 15.08
CA ASP A 151 -1.48 -8.61 16.01
C ASP A 151 -1.15 -7.54 17.07
N MET A 152 -0.82 -6.31 16.65
CA MET A 152 -0.50 -5.20 17.57
C MET A 152 -1.66 -4.81 18.47
N MET A 153 -2.89 -4.85 17.97
CA MET A 153 -4.10 -4.58 18.76
C MET A 153 -4.27 -5.61 19.86
N LYS A 154 -3.97 -6.88 19.56
CA LYS A 154 -4.01 -7.94 20.55
C LYS A 154 -2.95 -7.73 21.63
N ASP A 155 -1.72 -7.39 21.24
CA ASP A 155 -0.64 -7.13 22.19
C ASP A 155 -0.98 -5.95 23.11
N TYR A 156 -1.57 -4.88 22.56
CA TYR A 156 -2.06 -3.74 23.33
C TYR A 156 -3.16 -4.12 24.34
N TRP A 157 -4.09 -4.98 23.94
CA TRP A 157 -5.15 -5.49 24.81
C TRP A 157 -4.59 -6.34 25.95
N ASP A 158 -3.62 -7.21 25.66
CA ASP A 158 -2.94 -8.03 26.65
C ASP A 158 -2.22 -7.14 27.69
N GLU A 159 -1.51 -6.10 27.24
CA GLU A 159 -0.81 -5.14 28.13
C GLU A 159 -1.79 -4.33 28.99
N MET A 160 -2.95 -3.96 28.43
CA MET A 160 -4.01 -3.27 29.18
C MET A 160 -4.76 -4.20 30.14
N GLY A 161 -4.48 -5.51 30.14
CA GLY A 161 -5.21 -6.50 30.91
C GLY A 161 -6.68 -6.62 30.51
N PHE A 162 -7.00 -6.32 29.24
CA PHE A 162 -8.36 -6.28 28.72
C PHE A 162 -8.40 -6.86 27.30
N GLU A 163 -9.16 -7.93 27.09
CA GLU A 163 -9.50 -8.44 25.76
C GLU A 163 -11.01 -8.22 25.50
N PRO A 164 -11.41 -7.50 24.44
CA PRO A 164 -12.80 -7.39 24.07
C PRO A 164 -13.34 -8.73 23.57
N LEU A 165 -14.41 -9.21 24.18
CA LEU A 165 -15.13 -10.40 23.72
C LEU A 165 -15.90 -10.05 22.43
N PHE A 166 -15.42 -10.48 21.28
CA PHE A 166 -16.17 -10.47 20.01
C PHE A 166 -16.15 -11.85 19.35
#